data_AF-A0A2E1I5S1-F1
#
_entry.id   AF-A0A2E1I5S1-F1
#
_cell.length_a   1.000
_cell.length_b   1.000
_cell.length_c   1.000
_cell.angle_alpha   90.00
_cell.angle_beta   90.00
_cell.angle_gamma   90.00
#
_symmetry.space_group_name_H-M   'P 1'
#
loop_
_entity.id
_entity.type
_entity.pdbx_description
1 polymer ?
#
loop_
_entity_poly.entity_id
_entity_poly.type
_entity_poly.pdbx_seq_one_letter_code
_entity_poly.pdbx_strand_id
1 'polypeptide(L)'
;MNLSFKKLPIYFIFFFLIFNIEGKAKNAPESFADLAEKLMPSVVYISTTQTVKTSGRQFPFEFPPGSPFGEMFKDFERDRQTERQQSGLGSGFIIKENGVVIT
;
A
#
# COMPACT_ATOMS: atom_id res chain seq x y z
N MET A 1 36.53 47.98 8.90
CA MET A 1 35.09 47.66 9.07
C MET A 1 34.48 48.75 9.95
N ASN A 2 33.87 49.78 9.36
CA ASN A 2 33.28 50.91 10.09
C ASN A 2 31.78 50.68 10.22
N LEU A 3 31.32 50.11 11.33
CA LEU A 3 29.90 50.11 11.64
C LEU A 3 29.48 51.56 11.95
N SER A 4 28.56 52.11 11.15
CA SER A 4 27.98 53.42 11.41
C SER A 4 27.00 53.33 12.59
N PHE A 5 27.26 54.09 13.65
CA PHE A 5 26.42 54.14 14.87
C PHE A 5 24.93 54.40 14.59
N LYS A 6 24.59 55.05 13.46
CA LYS A 6 23.20 55.30 13.06
C LYS A 6 22.42 54.04 12.63
N LYS A 7 23.11 52.98 12.20
CA LYS A 7 22.48 51.71 11.76
C LYS A 7 22.37 50.66 12.87
N LEU A 8 22.94 50.94 14.05
CA LEU A 8 22.92 50.07 15.22
C LEU A 8 21.50 49.59 15.64
N PRO A 9 20.45 50.44 15.68
CA PRO A 9 19.12 49.98 16.09
C PRO A 9 18.49 49.02 15.08
N ILE A 10 18.79 49.17 13.78
CA ILE A 10 18.27 48.31 12.73
C ILE A 10 18.84 46.90 12.86
N TYR A 11 20.15 46.78 13.14
CA TYR A 11 20.76 45.48 13.43
C TYR A 11 20.20 44.84 14.70
N PHE A 12 19.87 45.64 15.71
CA PHE A 12 19.26 45.15 16.95
C PHE A 12 17.84 44.60 16.72
N ILE A 13 17.03 45.30 15.92
CA ILE A 13 15.69 44.84 15.53
C ILE A 13 15.78 43.57 14.69
N PHE A 14 16.71 43.52 13.72
CA PHE A 14 16.90 42.35 12.87
C PHE A 14 17.38 41.13 13.67
N PHE A 15 18.29 41.34 14.64
CA PHE A 15 18.71 40.31 15.57
C PHE A 15 17.54 39.81 16.42
N PHE A 16 16.73 40.72 16.97
CA PHE A 16 15.56 40.36 17.76
C PHE A 16 14.52 39.59 16.93
N LEU A 17 14.34 39.93 15.66
CA LEU A 17 13.41 39.23 14.75
C LEU A 17 13.83 37.78 14.50
N ILE A 18 15.14 37.51 14.43
CA ILE A 18 15.68 36.16 14.20
C ILE A 18 15.74 35.35 15.51
N PHE A 19 15.94 36.02 16.65
CA PHE A 19 16.13 35.35 17.94
C PHE A 19 14.83 34.74 18.52
N ASN A 20 13.66 35.18 18.09
CA ASN A 20 12.36 34.72 18.60
C ASN A 20 11.82 33.45 17.89
N ILE A 21 12.64 32.74 17.10
CA ILE A 21 12.19 31.52 16.42
C ILE A 21 12.40 30.32 17.35
N GLU A 22 11.49 30.14 18.31
CA GLU A 22 11.40 28.91 19.10
C GLU A 22 10.62 27.83 18.33
N GLY A 23 11.30 26.75 17.94
CA GLY A 23 10.66 25.59 17.35
C GLY A 23 10.01 24.71 18.41
N LYS A 24 8.68 24.53 18.35
CA LYS A 24 7.95 23.57 19.20
C LYS A 24 8.09 22.15 18.64
N ALA A 25 9.19 21.46 18.97
CA ALA A 25 9.33 20.03 18.70
C ALA A 25 8.82 19.20 19.90
N LYS A 26 7.97 18.20 19.64
CA LYS A 26 7.53 17.26 20.67
C LYS A 26 8.45 16.05 20.65
N ASN A 27 8.98 15.65 21.81
CA ASN A 27 9.73 14.41 21.94
C ASN A 27 8.82 13.21 21.67
N ALA A 28 9.39 12.15 21.08
CA ALA A 28 8.69 10.89 20.93
C ALA A 28 8.31 10.32 22.31
N PRO A 29 7.17 9.62 22.42
CA PRO A 29 6.84 8.91 23.65
C PRO A 29 7.86 7.81 23.92
N GLU A 30 8.01 7.43 25.20
CA GLU A 30 8.91 6.34 25.60
C GLU A 30 8.48 4.98 25.03
N SER A 31 7.17 4.78 24.80
CA SER A 31 6.63 3.54 24.22
C SER A 31 5.28 3.75 23.54
N PHE A 32 4.93 2.82 22.64
CA PHE A 32 3.61 2.70 22.02
C PHE A 32 2.82 1.48 22.55
N ALA A 33 3.32 0.80 23.58
CA ALA A 33 2.71 -0.42 24.12
C ALA A 33 1.25 -0.21 24.53
N ASP A 34 0.96 0.84 25.31
CA ASP A 34 -0.40 1.15 25.75
C ASP A 34 -1.36 1.42 24.59
N LEU A 35 -0.85 2.07 23.53
CA LEU A 35 -1.63 2.31 22.31
C LEU A 35 -1.88 1.00 21.55
N ALA A 36 -0.85 0.15 21.44
CA ALA A 36 -0.98 -1.15 20.81
C ALA A 36 -1.99 -2.02 21.56
N GLU A 37 -1.89 -2.14 22.88
CA GLU A 37 -2.82 -2.90 23.72
C GLU A 37 -4.27 -2.44 23.53
N LYS A 38 -4.49 -1.12 23.51
CA LYS A 38 -5.81 -0.53 23.28
C LYS A 38 -6.36 -0.83 21.87
N LEU A 39 -5.50 -0.90 20.85
CA LEU A 39 -5.90 -1.07 19.46
C LEU A 39 -5.89 -2.53 18.98
N MET A 40 -5.29 -3.44 19.73
CA MET A 40 -5.23 -4.87 19.41
C MET A 40 -6.60 -5.48 19.05
N PRO A 41 -7.72 -5.18 19.74
CA PRO A 41 -9.03 -5.73 19.38
C PRO A 41 -9.55 -5.28 18.00
N SER A 42 -8.97 -4.23 17.41
CA SER A 42 -9.35 -3.75 16.07
C SER A 42 -8.62 -4.48 14.95
N VAL A 43 -7.62 -5.32 15.26
CA VAL A 43 -6.79 -6.04 14.28
C VAL A 43 -7.32 -7.46 14.12
N VAL A 44 -7.46 -7.90 12.87
CA VAL A 44 -7.95 -9.24 12.53
C VAL A 44 -7.02 -9.98 11.59
N TYR A 45 -7.03 -11.31 11.67
CA TYR A 45 -6.42 -12.19 10.69
C TYR A 45 -7.40 -12.47 9.56
N ILE A 46 -6.92 -12.40 8.32
CA ILE A 46 -7.72 -12.59 7.10
C ILE A 46 -7.19 -13.80 6.34
N SER A 47 -8.10 -14.70 5.97
CA SER A 47 -7.87 -15.81 5.07
C SER A 47 -8.93 -15.79 3.98
N THR A 48 -8.49 -15.72 2.72
CA THR A 48 -9.36 -15.64 1.55
C THR A 48 -9.07 -16.78 0.60
N THR A 49 -10.12 -17.26 -0.07
CA THR A 49 -10.03 -18.21 -1.17
C THR A 49 -10.82 -17.62 -2.33
N GLN A 50 -10.16 -17.39 -3.46
CA GLN A 50 -10.75 -16.88 -4.68
C GLN A 50 -10.66 -17.91 -5.79
N THR A 51 -11.79 -18.22 -6.42
CA THR A 51 -11.83 -19.03 -7.63
C THR A 51 -11.61 -18.13 -8.84
N VAL A 52 -10.45 -18.27 -9.48
CA VAL A 52 -10.11 -17.56 -10.71
C VAL A 52 -10.42 -18.45 -11.90
N LYS A 53 -11.33 -17.98 -12.77
CA LYS A 53 -11.61 -18.64 -14.05
C LYS A 53 -10.67 -18.05 -15.11
N THR A 54 -9.72 -18.85 -15.58
CA THR A 54 -8.95 -18.47 -16.76
C THR A 54 -9.74 -18.89 -17.99
N SER A 55 -10.13 -17.93 -18.82
CA SER A 55 -10.50 -18.22 -20.19
C SER A 55 -9.19 -18.47 -20.94
N GLY A 56 -8.89 -19.73 -21.26
CA GLY A 56 -7.62 -20.03 -21.91
C GLY A 56 -7.45 -19.25 -23.21
N ARG A 57 -6.23 -18.77 -23.44
CA ARG A 57 -5.85 -18.01 -24.63
C ARG A 57 -6.12 -18.88 -25.86
N GLN A 58 -7.09 -18.51 -26.68
CA GLN A 58 -7.24 -19.08 -28.02
C GLN A 58 -5.95 -18.75 -28.79
N PHE A 59 -5.40 -19.70 -29.54
CA PHE A 59 -4.26 -19.38 -30.39
C PHE A 59 -4.66 -18.18 -31.27
N PRO A 60 -3.75 -17.19 -31.47
CA PRO A 60 -4.08 -16.03 -32.30
C PRO A 60 -4.25 -16.39 -33.80
N PHE A 61 -4.21 -17.69 -34.13
CA PHE A 61 -4.35 -18.26 -35.46
C PHE A 61 -5.07 -19.61 -35.37
N GLU A 62 -5.73 -20.00 -36.44
CA GLU A 62 -6.30 -21.34 -36.61
C GLU A 62 -5.33 -22.21 -37.42
N PHE A 63 -5.20 -23.48 -37.04
CA PHE A 63 -4.40 -24.40 -37.83
C PHE A 63 -5.11 -24.76 -39.15
N PRO A 64 -4.37 -24.95 -40.26
CA PRO A 64 -4.94 -25.46 -41.49
C PRO A 64 -5.62 -26.83 -41.27
N PRO A 65 -6.71 -27.14 -41.99
CA PRO A 65 -7.39 -28.44 -41.89
C PRO A 65 -6.43 -29.58 -42.24
N GLY A 66 -6.35 -30.60 -41.37
CA GLY A 66 -5.42 -31.73 -41.51
C GLY A 66 -3.99 -31.47 -41.04
N SER A 67 -3.71 -30.30 -40.43
CA SER A 67 -2.40 -30.03 -39.84
C SER A 67 -2.09 -31.00 -38.68
N PRO A 68 -0.92 -31.67 -38.68
CA PRO A 68 -0.51 -32.54 -37.57
C PRO A 68 -0.41 -31.78 -36.24
N PHE A 69 -0.18 -30.46 -36.28
CA PHE A 69 -0.16 -29.61 -35.09
C PHE A 69 -1.57 -29.36 -34.54
N GLY A 70 -2.57 -29.20 -35.41
CA GLY A 70 -3.95 -28.93 -34.98
C GLY A 70 -4.53 -30.08 -34.14
N GLU A 71 -4.34 -31.33 -34.57
CA GLU A 71 -4.79 -32.50 -33.82
C GLU A 71 -4.00 -32.71 -32.52
N MET A 72 -2.70 -32.39 -32.50
CA MET A 72 -1.88 -32.47 -31.28
C MET A 72 -2.34 -31.48 -30.20
N PHE A 73 -2.76 -30.27 -30.57
CA PHE A 73 -3.14 -29.21 -29.62
C PHE A 73 -4.64 -29.14 -29.29
N LYS A 74 -5.49 -29.94 -29.95
CA LYS A 74 -6.95 -29.98 -29.75
C LYS A 74 -7.34 -30.43 -28.34
N ASP A 75 -6.59 -31.35 -27.75
CA ASP A 75 -6.81 -31.80 -26.37
C ASP A 75 -6.40 -30.72 -25.37
N PHE A 76 -5.30 -30.01 -25.66
CA PHE A 76 -4.88 -28.83 -24.90
C PHE A 76 -5.82 -27.63 -25.07
N GLU A 77 -6.77 -27.66 -26.02
CA GLU A 77 -7.84 -26.67 -26.17
C GLU A 77 -9.08 -26.97 -25.33
N ARG A 78 -9.40 -28.25 -25.15
CA ARG A 78 -10.56 -28.68 -24.38
C ARG A 78 -10.38 -28.47 -22.88
N ASP A 79 -9.15 -28.55 -22.38
CA ASP A 79 -8.83 -28.36 -20.96
C ASP A 79 -8.59 -26.88 -20.56
N ARG A 80 -8.86 -25.93 -21.47
CA ARG A 80 -8.52 -24.49 -21.30
C ARG A 80 -9.38 -23.69 -20.35
N GLN A 81 -10.54 -24.21 -19.96
CA GLN A 81 -11.37 -23.60 -18.92
C GLN A 81 -10.98 -24.16 -17.55
N THR A 82 -9.77 -23.83 -17.11
CA THR A 82 -9.32 -24.23 -15.78
C THR A 82 -9.80 -23.20 -14.77
N GLU A 83 -10.69 -23.62 -13.88
CA GLU A 83 -10.91 -22.91 -12.62
C GLU A 83 -9.75 -23.24 -11.68
N ARG A 84 -9.00 -22.22 -11.26
CA ARG A 84 -7.96 -22.39 -10.25
C ARG A 84 -8.37 -21.67 -8.97
N GLN A 85 -8.16 -22.31 -7.83
CA GLN A 85 -8.31 -21.66 -6.55
C GLN A 85 -7.01 -20.95 -6.19
N GLN A 86 -7.12 -19.69 -5.76
CA GLN A 86 -6.01 -18.91 -5.24
C GLN A 86 -6.36 -18.52 -3.80
N SER A 87 -5.47 -18.82 -2.87
CA SER A 87 -5.60 -18.41 -1.47
C SER A 87 -4.77 -17.17 -1.18
N GLY A 88 -5.22 -16.37 -0.22
CA GLY A 88 -4.51 -15.18 0.27
C GLY A 88 -4.65 -15.06 1.77
N LEU A 89 -3.53 -14.83 2.45
CA LEU A 89 -3.47 -14.59 3.89
C LEU A 89 -3.02 -13.16 4.16
N GLY A 90 -3.54 -12.55 5.22
CA GLY A 90 -3.18 -11.18 5.58
C GLY A 90 -3.74 -10.76 6.93
N SER A 91 -3.60 -9.48 7.21
CA SER A 91 -4.19 -8.81 8.36
C SER A 91 -5.10 -7.67 7.89
N GLY A 92 -6.06 -7.29 8.72
CA GLY A 92 -6.90 -6.12 8.46
C GLY A 92 -7.31 -5.42 9.74
N PHE A 93 -7.96 -4.28 9.57
CA PHE A 93 -8.45 -3.44 10.65
C PHE A 93 -9.96 -3.26 10.57
N ILE A 94 -10.65 -3.43 11.69
CA ILE A 94 -12.07 -3.07 11.84
C ILE A 94 -12.16 -1.56 12.00
N ILE A 95 -12.84 -0.89 11.08
CA ILE A 95 -12.95 0.58 11.06
C ILE A 95 -14.33 1.10 11.48
N LYS A 96 -15.32 0.22 11.59
CA LYS A 96 -16.70 0.54 11.98
C LYS A 96 -17.30 -0.58 12.82
N GLU A 97 -18.18 -0.21 13.75
CA GLU A 97 -18.86 -1.14 14.66
C GLU A 97 -19.74 -2.17 13.95
N ASN A 98 -20.16 -1.89 12.71
CA ASN A 98 -20.91 -2.84 11.88
C ASN A 98 -20.04 -3.93 11.23
N GLY A 99 -18.74 -3.99 11.56
CA GLY A 99 -17.83 -5.05 11.09
C GLY A 99 -17.14 -4.79 9.75
N VAL A 100 -17.08 -3.54 9.28
CA VAL A 100 -16.32 -3.21 8.05
C VAL A 100 -14.82 -3.32 8.32
N VAL A 101 -14.14 -4.14 7.50
CA VAL A 101 -12.69 -4.39 7.57
C VAL A 101 -11.98 -3.81 6.35
N ILE A 102 -10.83 -3.17 6.57
CA ILE A 102 -9.89 -2.74 5.51
C ILE A 102 -8.59 -3.56 5.61
N THR A 103 -8.03 -3.94 4.47
CA THR A 103 -6.81 -4.75 4.33
C THR A 103 -6.03 -4.30 3.11
#